data_AF-A0A3P1VD44-F1
#
_entry.id   AF-A0A3P1VD44-F1
#
_cell.length_a   1.000
_cell.length_b   1.000
_cell.length_c   1.000
_cell.angle_alpha   90.00
_cell.angle_beta   90.00
_cell.angle_gamma   90.00
#
_symmetry.space_group_name_H-M   'P 1'
#
loop_
_entity.id
_entity.type
_entity.pdbx_description
1 polymer ?
#
loop_
_entity_poly.entity_id
_entity_poly.type
_entity_poly.pdbx_seq_one_letter_code
_entity_poly.pdbx_strand_id
1 'polypeptide(L)'
;MKKKFTLFTVAALSLFALGACSTTTPTKKEASQVSSSAAEANASTDAAKSTDYKVGDTIVFDGHMEITITGVEWTEERNQFADTQPERVLKVTYNIKNLSDEDYVVGNDMELYVAGNKMETYPNSSTFETISKGRNFEGAVQHFGVNGSGDMELEVEPSFAFDTEPAIIKLDIQ
;
A
#
# COMPACT_ATOMS: atom_id res chain seq x y z
N MET A 1 33.73 1.59 -30.66
CA MET A 1 33.78 2.60 -31.74
C MET A 1 32.35 2.95 -32.19
N LYS A 2 32.14 4.12 -32.81
CA LYS A 2 30.95 4.50 -33.60
C LYS A 2 29.58 4.34 -32.92
N LYS A 3 29.20 5.33 -32.08
CA LYS A 3 27.78 5.64 -31.84
C LYS A 3 27.09 5.95 -33.19
N LYS A 4 25.81 5.62 -33.33
CA LYS A 4 24.93 6.19 -34.37
C LYS A 4 23.76 6.86 -33.66
N PHE A 5 23.51 8.11 -34.02
CA PHE A 5 22.49 8.98 -33.44
C PHE A 5 21.59 9.41 -34.60
N THR A 6 20.31 9.04 -34.57
CA THR A 6 19.36 9.33 -35.65
C THR A 6 18.26 10.21 -35.09
N LEU A 7 18.32 11.51 -35.35
CA LEU A 7 17.13 12.35 -35.21
C LEU A 7 16.17 12.02 -36.35
N PHE A 8 14.87 11.96 -36.03
CA PHE A 8 13.82 12.33 -36.97
C PHE A 8 13.02 13.47 -36.36
N THR A 9 12.76 14.50 -37.15
CA THR A 9 12.06 15.74 -36.75
C THR A 9 10.88 15.99 -37.69
N VAL A 10 10.08 17.01 -37.36
CA VAL A 10 8.98 17.59 -38.17
C VAL A 10 7.61 16.93 -38.02
N ALA A 11 6.91 17.37 -36.96
CA ALA A 11 5.60 18.02 -36.97
C ALA A 11 4.40 17.45 -37.78
N ALA A 12 3.26 17.40 -37.08
CA ALA A 12 1.96 17.80 -37.62
C ALA A 12 1.24 18.68 -36.57
N LEU A 13 0.46 19.68 -37.02
CA LEU A 13 -0.27 20.62 -36.16
C LEU A 13 -1.77 20.49 -36.45
N SER A 14 -2.59 20.20 -35.43
CA SER A 14 -4.04 20.06 -35.59
C SER A 14 -4.80 20.68 -34.42
N LEU A 15 -5.12 21.97 -34.54
CA LEU A 15 -6.13 22.63 -33.71
C LEU A 15 -7.52 22.12 -34.12
N PHE A 16 -8.36 21.75 -33.16
CA PHE A 16 -9.81 21.63 -33.36
C PHE A 16 -10.55 22.63 -32.48
N ALA A 17 -11.70 23.10 -32.98
CA ALA A 17 -12.29 24.37 -32.56
C ALA A 17 -13.35 24.24 -31.46
N LEU A 18 -13.64 25.39 -30.85
CA LEU A 18 -14.66 25.58 -29.82
C LEU A 18 -16.09 25.44 -30.36
N GLY A 19 -16.98 24.96 -29.49
CA GLY A 19 -18.42 25.21 -29.54
C GLY A 19 -19.12 24.61 -28.31
N ALA A 20 -20.30 25.07 -27.88
CA ALA A 20 -20.98 26.34 -28.08
C ALA A 20 -22.11 26.43 -27.00
N CYS A 21 -22.46 27.61 -26.49
CA CYS A 21 -23.45 27.72 -25.42
C CYS A 21 -24.91 27.65 -25.90
N SER A 22 -25.80 27.07 -25.07
CA SER A 22 -27.25 27.38 -24.97
C SER A 22 -27.80 26.74 -23.68
N THR A 23 -28.02 27.45 -22.56
CA THR A 23 -29.14 28.36 -22.20
C THR A 23 -30.50 27.72 -21.91
N THR A 24 -30.77 27.51 -20.61
CA THR A 24 -32.05 27.75 -19.87
C THR A 24 -33.37 27.06 -20.28
N THR A 25 -33.83 26.16 -19.39
CA THR A 25 -35.15 26.06 -18.68
C THR A 25 -36.24 27.12 -18.97
N PRO A 26 -37.57 26.85 -18.78
CA PRO A 26 -38.13 26.15 -17.59
C PRO A 26 -39.47 25.33 -17.74
N THR A 27 -39.96 24.82 -16.58
CA THR A 27 -41.38 24.53 -16.20
C THR A 27 -41.85 23.05 -16.21
N LYS A 28 -42.66 22.51 -15.26
CA LYS A 28 -42.91 22.72 -13.79
C LYS A 28 -43.88 21.60 -13.31
N LYS A 29 -44.06 21.47 -11.97
CA LYS A 29 -45.08 20.69 -11.21
C LYS A 29 -44.78 19.20 -10.98
N GLU A 30 -44.97 18.61 -9.79
CA GLU A 30 -45.20 19.19 -8.44
C GLU A 30 -44.99 18.15 -7.32
N ALA A 31 -44.54 18.60 -6.13
CA ALA A 31 -44.68 18.01 -4.77
C ALA A 31 -44.30 16.53 -4.53
N SER A 32 -43.64 16.11 -3.44
CA SER A 32 -42.95 16.72 -2.27
C SER A 32 -42.17 15.56 -1.57
N GLN A 33 -41.32 15.69 -0.54
CA GLN A 33 -40.94 16.74 0.43
C GLN A 33 -39.38 16.91 0.40
N VAL A 34 -38.54 17.45 1.31
CA VAL A 34 -38.54 17.96 2.72
C VAL A 34 -38.66 16.89 3.84
N SER A 35 -37.67 16.61 4.70
CA SER A 35 -36.34 17.17 5.01
C SER A 35 -35.43 16.01 5.53
N SER A 36 -34.16 16.12 5.92
CA SER A 36 -33.34 17.26 6.38
C SER A 36 -31.83 17.03 6.21
N SER A 37 -31.11 18.14 6.08
CA SER A 37 -29.67 18.41 6.26
C SER A 37 -28.75 17.35 6.88
N ALA A 38 -27.68 17.03 6.16
CA ALA A 38 -26.31 16.88 6.69
C ALA A 38 -25.36 17.66 5.77
N ALA A 39 -24.26 18.22 6.27
CA ALA A 39 -23.46 19.19 5.52
C ALA A 39 -22.31 18.55 4.72
N GLU A 40 -22.07 19.05 3.51
CA GLU A 40 -20.79 18.90 2.84
C GLU A 40 -19.72 19.69 3.61
N ALA A 41 -18.84 18.99 4.32
CA ALA A 41 -17.65 19.55 4.92
C ALA A 41 -16.42 18.99 4.19
N ASN A 42 -16.15 19.53 3.00
CA ASN A 42 -14.87 19.26 2.33
C ASN A 42 -13.75 19.96 3.13
N ALA A 43 -12.96 19.15 3.83
CA ALA A 43 -11.91 19.59 4.73
C ALA A 43 -10.69 18.67 4.62
N SER A 44 -10.12 18.56 3.42
CA SER A 44 -8.74 18.09 3.25
C SER A 44 -7.84 18.79 4.26
N THR A 45 -7.33 18.04 5.22
CA THR A 45 -6.41 18.52 6.24
C THR A 45 -5.27 17.54 6.28
N ASP A 46 -4.18 17.87 5.59
CA ASP A 46 -2.91 17.17 5.75
C ASP A 46 -2.53 17.18 7.22
N ALA A 47 -2.65 16.02 7.84
CA ALA A 47 -2.15 15.72 9.15
C ALA A 47 -1.35 14.44 9.01
N ALA A 48 -0.07 14.61 8.64
CA ALA A 48 0.95 13.55 8.69
C ALA A 48 1.01 13.03 10.12
N LYS A 49 0.20 12.01 10.37
CA LYS A 49 -0.14 11.55 11.71
C LYS A 49 0.59 10.25 11.91
N SER A 50 1.90 10.38 12.13
CA SER A 50 2.75 9.31 12.65
C SER A 50 2.12 8.75 13.92
N THR A 51 1.32 7.71 13.73
CA THR A 51 0.66 6.95 14.78
C THR A 51 1.50 5.72 15.02
N ASP A 52 1.99 5.57 16.24
CA ASP A 52 2.61 4.33 16.71
C ASP A 52 1.56 3.21 16.63
N TYR A 53 1.57 2.45 15.53
CA TYR A 53 0.77 1.25 15.37
C TYR A 53 1.44 0.08 16.10
N LYS A 54 0.64 -0.92 16.44
CA LYS A 54 1.07 -2.18 17.06
C LYS A 54 0.43 -3.36 16.32
N VAL A 55 0.99 -4.55 16.53
CA VAL A 55 0.39 -5.81 16.07
C VAL A 55 -1.06 -5.91 16.56
N GLY A 56 -1.97 -6.29 15.66
CA GLY A 56 -3.42 -6.35 15.88
C GLY A 56 -4.22 -5.10 15.52
N ASP A 57 -3.59 -3.96 15.20
CA ASP A 57 -4.31 -2.80 14.64
C ASP A 57 -4.64 -3.00 13.15
N THR A 58 -5.70 -2.31 12.70
CA THR A 58 -6.05 -2.20 11.28
C THR A 58 -5.60 -0.84 10.74
N ILE A 59 -4.80 -0.90 9.67
CA ILE A 59 -4.25 0.24 8.96
C ILE A 59 -4.98 0.35 7.63
N VAL A 60 -5.43 1.56 7.28
CA VAL A 60 -6.19 1.82 6.05
C VAL A 60 -5.43 2.85 5.23
N PHE A 61 -5.03 2.44 4.04
CA PHE A 61 -4.48 3.32 3.01
C PHE A 61 -5.60 3.58 2.00
N ASP A 62 -6.28 4.72 2.16
CA ASP A 62 -7.51 5.05 1.42
C ASP A 62 -7.31 4.93 -0.10
N GLY A 63 -8.13 4.10 -0.75
CA GLY A 63 -8.04 3.82 -2.19
C GLY A 63 -7.00 2.78 -2.61
N HIS A 64 -6.19 2.26 -1.68
CA HIS A 64 -5.17 1.23 -1.94
C HIS A 64 -5.53 -0.10 -1.23
N MET A 65 -5.29 -0.18 0.10
CA MET A 65 -5.47 -1.41 0.88
C MET A 65 -5.87 -1.16 2.33
N GLU A 66 -6.45 -2.18 2.94
CA GLU A 66 -6.64 -2.34 4.38
C GLU A 66 -5.79 -3.53 4.84
N ILE A 67 -4.94 -3.34 5.85
CA ILE A 67 -3.99 -4.35 6.34
C ILE A 67 -4.01 -4.43 7.87
N THR A 68 -3.92 -5.66 8.40
CA THR A 68 -3.75 -5.93 9.84
C THR A 68 -2.69 -6.99 10.03
N ILE A 69 -1.68 -6.68 10.84
CA ILE A 69 -0.64 -7.65 11.22
C ILE A 69 -1.20 -8.51 12.36
N THR A 70 -1.42 -9.79 12.09
CA THR A 70 -2.15 -10.72 12.99
C THR A 70 -1.22 -11.58 13.83
N GLY A 71 0.05 -11.72 13.45
CA GLY A 71 1.06 -12.42 14.23
C GLY A 71 2.48 -12.06 13.81
N VAL A 72 3.39 -12.01 14.78
CA VAL A 72 4.83 -11.78 14.56
C VAL A 72 5.56 -12.76 15.47
N GLU A 73 6.31 -13.71 14.88
CA GLU A 73 6.92 -14.81 15.61
C GLU A 73 8.31 -15.18 15.05
N TRP A 74 9.18 -15.69 15.92
CA TRP A 74 10.45 -16.27 15.49
C TRP A 74 10.24 -17.69 14.99
N THR A 75 10.89 -18.05 13.88
CA THR A 75 10.85 -19.42 13.34
C THR A 75 12.24 -20.05 13.31
N GLU A 76 12.31 -21.36 13.54
CA GLU A 76 13.50 -22.18 13.31
C GLU A 76 13.56 -22.77 11.89
N GLU A 77 12.57 -22.46 11.04
CA GLU A 77 12.62 -22.78 9.62
C GLU A 77 13.76 -22.02 8.92
N ARG A 78 14.59 -22.75 8.17
CA ARG A 78 15.68 -22.21 7.35
C ARG A 78 15.62 -22.82 5.96
N ASN A 79 15.66 -21.99 4.92
CA ASN A 79 15.78 -22.48 3.55
C ASN A 79 17.23 -22.90 3.29
N GLN A 80 17.46 -24.20 3.06
CA GLN A 80 18.77 -24.78 2.73
C GLN A 80 19.37 -24.30 1.40
N PHE A 81 18.60 -23.59 0.58
CA PHE A 81 19.01 -23.00 -0.70
C PHE A 81 19.19 -21.47 -0.62
N ALA A 82 19.05 -20.85 0.56
CA ALA A 82 19.30 -19.42 0.73
C ALA A 82 20.80 -19.10 0.65
N ASP A 83 21.16 -18.07 -0.12
CA ASP A 83 22.53 -17.54 -0.17
C ASP A 83 22.96 -16.85 1.14
N THR A 84 22.00 -16.57 2.04
CA THR A 84 22.21 -15.89 3.33
C THR A 84 21.86 -16.78 4.52
N GLN A 85 22.59 -16.60 5.62
CA GLN A 85 22.38 -17.30 6.89
C GLN A 85 22.22 -16.26 8.02
N PRO A 86 21.00 -15.71 8.21
CA PRO A 86 20.75 -14.73 9.26
C PRO A 86 20.75 -15.36 10.67
N GLU A 87 21.05 -14.56 11.69
CA GLU A 87 21.07 -14.99 13.10
C GLU A 87 19.72 -15.52 13.58
N ARG A 88 18.62 -14.82 13.24
CA ARG A 88 17.22 -15.24 13.47
C ARG A 88 16.43 -15.10 12.17
N VAL A 89 15.35 -15.85 12.02
CA VAL A 89 14.34 -15.61 10.97
C VAL A 89 13.05 -15.17 11.65
N LEU A 90 12.56 -13.98 11.27
CA LEU A 90 11.27 -13.47 11.68
C LEU A 90 10.21 -13.89 10.67
N LYS A 91 9.06 -14.36 11.16
CA LYS A 91 7.85 -14.61 10.38
C LYS A 91 6.78 -13.60 10.79
N VAL A 92 6.28 -12.86 9.81
CA VAL A 92 5.16 -11.93 9.95
C VAL A 92 3.94 -12.57 9.27
N THR A 93 2.80 -12.60 9.96
CA THR A 93 1.52 -13.07 9.45
C THR A 93 0.52 -11.90 9.46
N TYR A 94 -0.22 -11.71 8.38
CA TYR A 94 -1.12 -10.58 8.20
C TYR A 94 -2.37 -10.92 7.39
N ASN A 95 -3.38 -10.07 7.53
CA ASN A 95 -4.57 -10.07 6.69
C ASN A 95 -4.55 -8.78 5.85
N ILE A 96 -4.94 -8.88 4.59
CA ILE A 96 -4.94 -7.77 3.63
C ILE A 96 -6.23 -7.76 2.80
N LYS A 97 -6.69 -6.58 2.41
CA LYS A 97 -7.91 -6.37 1.62
C LYS A 97 -7.70 -5.24 0.63
N ASN A 98 -7.99 -5.51 -0.64
CA ASN A 98 -7.86 -4.56 -1.73
C ASN A 98 -9.02 -3.54 -1.68
N LEU A 99 -8.69 -2.25 -1.53
CA LEU A 99 -9.64 -1.13 -1.56
C LEU A 99 -9.66 -0.39 -2.90
N SER A 100 -8.68 -0.65 -3.77
CA SER A 100 -8.52 -0.02 -5.07
C SER A 100 -9.53 -0.51 -6.11
N ASP A 101 -9.57 0.18 -7.26
CA ASP A 101 -10.42 -0.19 -8.39
C ASP A 101 -9.84 -1.34 -9.26
N GLU A 102 -8.55 -1.65 -9.10
CA GLU A 102 -7.79 -2.60 -9.92
C GLU A 102 -7.46 -3.91 -9.16
N ASP A 103 -6.70 -4.83 -9.78
CA ASP A 103 -6.12 -5.99 -9.10
C ASP A 103 -4.87 -5.58 -8.30
N TYR A 104 -4.77 -6.03 -7.03
CA TYR A 104 -3.70 -5.66 -6.10
C TYR A 104 -2.76 -6.86 -5.86
N VAL A 105 -1.45 -6.62 -5.86
CA VAL A 105 -0.40 -7.63 -5.67
C VAL A 105 0.07 -7.63 -4.21
N VAL A 106 -0.10 -8.76 -3.53
CA VAL A 106 0.31 -8.98 -2.14
C VAL A 106 1.74 -9.52 -2.09
N GLY A 107 2.53 -9.11 -1.11
CA GLY A 107 3.80 -9.75 -0.73
C GLY A 107 5.03 -8.84 -0.70
N ASN A 108 4.88 -7.55 -1.02
CA ASN A 108 5.96 -6.54 -0.94
C ASN A 108 5.52 -5.30 -0.15
N ASP A 109 4.49 -5.45 0.68
CA ASP A 109 3.77 -4.37 1.37
C ASP A 109 4.44 -3.94 2.70
N MET A 110 5.62 -4.50 2.98
CA MET A 110 6.26 -4.46 4.29
C MET A 110 7.78 -4.54 4.19
N GLU A 111 8.46 -3.73 5.01
CA GLU A 111 9.90 -3.79 5.26
C GLU A 111 10.18 -3.83 6.77
N LEU A 112 11.28 -4.47 7.17
CA LEU A 112 11.66 -4.64 8.59
C LEU A 112 12.92 -3.84 8.90
N TYR A 113 12.90 -3.08 10.00
CA TYR A 113 14.07 -2.38 10.54
C TYR A 113 14.43 -2.91 11.93
N VAL A 114 15.74 -3.01 12.18
CA VAL A 114 16.33 -3.43 13.48
C VAL A 114 17.37 -2.39 13.88
N ALA A 115 17.13 -1.69 14.99
CA ALA A 115 17.91 -0.54 15.43
C ALA A 115 18.15 0.51 14.32
N GLY A 116 17.13 0.76 13.48
CA GLY A 116 17.20 1.67 12.33
C GLY A 116 17.91 1.13 11.08
N ASN A 117 18.33 -0.14 11.06
CA ASN A 117 18.95 -0.78 9.89
C ASN A 117 17.92 -1.67 9.19
N LYS A 118 17.73 -1.49 7.88
CA LYS A 118 16.84 -2.33 7.07
C LYS A 118 17.36 -3.78 7.01
N MET A 119 16.47 -4.73 7.24
CA MET A 119 16.70 -6.17 7.09
C MET A 119 16.27 -6.65 5.71
N GLU A 120 16.88 -7.73 5.23
CA GLU A 120 16.50 -8.38 3.97
C GLU A 120 15.32 -9.34 4.19
N THR A 121 14.50 -9.53 3.15
CA THR A 121 13.53 -10.63 3.14
C THR A 121 14.24 -11.99 3.10
N TYR A 122 13.65 -13.01 3.72
CA TYR A 122 14.24 -14.36 3.79
C TYR A 122 13.40 -15.36 2.97
N PRO A 123 13.99 -16.16 2.08
CA PRO A 123 13.24 -16.97 1.11
C PRO A 123 12.66 -18.28 1.69
N ASN A 124 12.02 -18.22 2.86
CA ASN A 124 11.06 -19.24 3.30
C ASN A 124 9.71 -19.05 2.56
N SER A 125 8.78 -19.99 2.74
CA SER A 125 7.45 -19.94 2.11
C SER A 125 6.67 -18.67 2.49
N SER A 126 6.64 -17.70 1.58
CA SER A 126 5.99 -16.39 1.77
C SER A 126 4.91 -16.17 0.69
N THR A 127 3.88 -15.41 1.03
CA THR A 127 2.70 -15.18 0.18
C THR A 127 3.00 -14.16 -0.90
N PHE A 128 2.88 -14.57 -2.16
CA PHE A 128 2.84 -13.70 -3.32
C PHE A 128 1.58 -14.03 -4.13
N GLU A 129 0.59 -13.16 -4.06
CA GLU A 129 -0.77 -13.41 -4.55
C GLU A 129 -1.37 -12.17 -5.23
N THR A 130 -2.47 -12.33 -5.95
CA THR A 130 -3.19 -11.21 -6.58
C THR A 130 -4.66 -11.23 -6.16
N ILE A 131 -5.10 -10.17 -5.48
CA ILE A 131 -6.47 -10.02 -4.99
C ILE A 131 -7.21 -8.95 -5.78
N SER A 132 -8.35 -9.32 -6.35
CA SER A 132 -9.21 -8.41 -7.11
C SER A 132 -9.96 -7.43 -6.21
N LYS A 133 -10.40 -6.31 -6.79
CA LYS A 133 -11.16 -5.23 -6.14
C LYS A 133 -12.13 -5.73 -5.05
N GLY A 134 -11.97 -5.21 -3.82
CA GLY A 134 -12.85 -5.48 -2.69
C GLY A 134 -12.73 -6.89 -2.09
N ARG A 135 -11.77 -7.72 -2.54
CA ARG A 135 -11.46 -9.03 -1.93
C ARG A 135 -10.43 -8.89 -0.81
N ASN A 136 -10.40 -9.89 0.06
CA ASN A 136 -9.39 -10.07 1.09
C ASN A 136 -8.56 -11.33 0.87
N PHE A 137 -7.42 -11.38 1.55
CA PHE A 137 -6.63 -12.57 1.80
C PHE A 137 -6.29 -12.57 3.30
N GLU A 138 -6.55 -13.68 3.98
CA GLU A 138 -6.29 -13.84 5.42
C GLU A 138 -5.15 -14.85 5.64
N GLY A 139 -4.25 -14.55 6.58
CA GLY A 139 -3.08 -15.41 6.84
C GLY A 139 -2.02 -15.35 5.74
N ALA A 140 -1.84 -14.20 5.09
CA ALA A 140 -0.65 -13.94 4.27
C ALA A 140 0.60 -13.95 5.17
N VAL A 141 1.74 -14.39 4.63
CA VAL A 141 2.99 -14.55 5.39
C VAL A 141 4.16 -13.89 4.65
N GLN A 142 5.00 -13.17 5.38
CA GLN A 142 6.29 -12.67 4.88
C GLN A 142 7.39 -13.00 5.90
N HIS A 143 8.60 -13.30 5.41
CA HIS A 143 9.74 -13.68 6.24
C HIS A 143 10.90 -12.69 6.06
N PHE A 144 11.62 -12.42 7.14
CA PHE A 144 12.79 -11.53 7.16
C PHE A 144 13.98 -12.19 7.85
N GLY A 145 15.19 -11.91 7.33
CA GLY A 145 16.44 -12.38 7.88
C GLY A 145 17.02 -11.36 8.85
N VAL A 146 16.90 -11.62 10.15
CA VAL A 146 17.32 -10.70 11.21
C VAL A 146 18.76 -10.95 11.63
N ASN A 147 19.54 -9.88 11.66
CA ASN A 147 20.90 -9.84 12.21
C ASN A 147 21.03 -8.64 13.16
N GLY A 148 21.67 -8.83 14.30
CA GLY A 148 21.76 -7.83 15.36
C GLY A 148 20.55 -7.83 16.31
N SER A 149 20.50 -6.82 17.16
CA SER A 149 19.44 -6.65 18.17
C SER A 149 19.25 -5.18 18.56
N GLY A 150 18.09 -4.87 19.13
CA GLY A 150 17.65 -3.52 19.49
C GLY A 150 16.14 -3.40 19.27
N ASP A 151 15.65 -2.17 19.21
CA ASP A 151 14.25 -1.89 18.84
C ASP A 151 13.96 -2.38 17.42
N MET A 152 12.76 -2.89 17.18
CA MET A 152 12.33 -3.46 15.90
C MET A 152 10.99 -2.87 15.47
N GLU A 153 10.88 -2.56 14.19
CA GLU A 153 9.67 -1.95 13.61
C GLU A 153 9.46 -2.39 12.16
N LEU A 154 8.19 -2.53 11.78
CA LEU A 154 7.78 -2.75 10.40
C LEU A 154 7.36 -1.41 9.79
N GLU A 155 7.96 -1.09 8.65
CA GLU A 155 7.52 -0.01 7.76
C GLU A 155 6.54 -0.64 6.76
N VAL A 156 5.31 -0.14 6.71
CA VAL A 156 4.23 -0.72 5.90
C VAL A 156 3.70 0.34 4.93
N GLU A 157 3.73 0.03 3.64
CA GLU A 157 3.20 0.86 2.56
C GLU A 157 2.51 -0.03 1.50
N PRO A 158 1.53 0.48 0.73
CA PRO A 158 0.92 -0.32 -0.32
C PRO A 158 1.89 -0.54 -1.48
N SER A 159 2.04 -1.78 -1.92
CA SER A 159 2.86 -2.15 -3.07
C SER A 159 2.59 -1.21 -4.26
N PHE A 160 3.64 -0.52 -4.73
CA PHE A 160 3.64 0.45 -5.84
C PHE A 160 2.92 1.81 -5.60
N ALA A 161 2.53 2.16 -4.37
CA ALA A 161 1.87 3.43 -4.03
C ALA A 161 2.84 4.51 -3.48
N PHE A 162 3.74 4.97 -4.35
CA PHE A 162 4.87 5.86 -4.02
C PHE A 162 4.52 7.29 -3.55
N ASP A 163 3.23 7.62 -3.43
CA ASP A 163 2.69 8.89 -2.95
C ASP A 163 1.97 8.78 -1.58
N THR A 164 2.07 7.63 -0.91
CA THR A 164 1.55 7.41 0.45
C THR A 164 2.62 7.65 1.53
N GLU A 165 2.20 7.99 2.76
CA GLU A 165 3.07 8.01 3.95
C GLU A 165 3.07 6.61 4.59
N PRO A 166 4.22 5.97 4.83
CA PRO A 166 4.27 4.62 5.38
C PRO A 166 3.83 4.59 6.85
N ALA A 167 3.17 3.51 7.24
CA ALA A 167 2.75 3.28 8.62
C ALA A 167 3.83 2.48 9.38
N ILE A 168 4.25 2.98 10.55
CA ILE A 168 5.26 2.34 11.38
C ILE A 168 4.61 1.51 12.49
N ILE A 169 4.93 0.23 12.55
CA ILE A 169 4.41 -0.74 13.53
C ILE A 169 5.54 -1.22 14.43
N LYS A 170 5.49 -0.89 15.73
CA LYS A 170 6.54 -1.28 16.68
C LYS A 170 6.35 -2.72 17.16
N LEU A 171 7.43 -3.48 17.22
CA LEU A 171 7.42 -4.92 17.54
C LEU A 171 7.94 -5.19 18.96
N ASP A 172 7.02 -5.47 19.88
CA ASP A 172 7.33 -6.04 21.20
C ASP A 172 7.38 -7.57 21.11
N ILE A 173 8.57 -8.10 20.75
CA ILE A 173 8.85 -9.54 20.65
C ILE A 173 10.19 -9.87 21.34
N GLN A 174 10.31 -11.09 21.88
CA GLN A 174 11.44 -11.54 22.72
C GLN A 174 12.31 -12.57 21.97
#